data_AF-A0A2E9WG43-F1
#
_entry.id   AF-A0A2E9WG43-F1
#
_cell.length_a   1.000
_cell.length_b   1.000
_cell.length_c   1.000
_cell.angle_alpha   90.00
_cell.angle_beta   90.00
_cell.angle_gamma   90.00
#
_symmetry.space_group_name_H-M   'P 1'
#
loop_
_entity.id
_entity.type
_entity.pdbx_description
1 polymer ?
#
loop_
_entity_poly.entity_id
_entity_poly.type
_entity_poly.pdbx_seq_one_letter_code
_entity_poly.pdbx_strand_id
1 'polypeptide(L)'
;LRLFREAQRSDRPVYFLEPNLDDEAWSDHLSLEAKERTDWRRLIRRVRSRRAWRKALASAAAGVSSGPEDGMAEVMVATRAWWEMWDADLTLPTRLSRDRRFAARARGALARVRELGGSTLLLVLVEPRVDALLKALNEGRSAEVIVSYDDLVASFEEA
;
A
#
# COMPACT_ATOMS: atom_id res chain seq x y z
N LEU A 1 13.34 -1.01 -4.65
CA LEU A 1 14.36 -1.98 -5.13
C LEU A 1 15.44 -2.34 -4.11
N ARG A 2 16.02 -1.41 -3.32
CA ARG A 2 17.08 -1.76 -2.35
C ARG A 2 16.65 -2.82 -1.31
N LEU A 3 15.52 -2.62 -0.63
CA LEU A 3 15.00 -3.57 0.36
C LEU A 3 14.69 -4.95 -0.24
N PHE A 4 14.11 -4.96 -1.44
CA PHE A 4 13.84 -6.20 -2.17
C PHE A 4 15.14 -6.96 -2.49
N ARG A 5 16.14 -6.29 -3.05
CA ARG A 5 17.46 -6.89 -3.32
C ARG A 5 18.13 -7.39 -2.05
N GLU A 6 17.96 -6.68 -0.94
CA GLU A 6 18.52 -7.09 0.35
C GLU A 6 17.84 -8.34 0.91
N ALA A 7 16.52 -8.45 0.75
CA ALA A 7 15.77 -9.65 1.09
C ALA A 7 16.26 -10.85 0.27
N GLN A 8 16.45 -10.68 -1.05
CA GLN A 8 17.00 -11.73 -1.92
C GLN A 8 18.42 -12.15 -1.52
N ARG A 9 19.32 -11.20 -1.23
CA ARG A 9 20.68 -11.52 -0.79
C ARG A 9 20.74 -12.27 0.54
N SER A 10 19.77 -12.00 1.41
CA SER A 10 19.69 -12.58 2.75
C SER A 10 18.77 -13.81 2.81
N ASP A 11 18.32 -14.33 1.66
CA ASP A 11 17.41 -15.48 1.55
C ASP A 11 16.14 -15.32 2.42
N ARG A 12 15.57 -14.10 2.41
CA ARG A 12 14.33 -13.79 3.14
C ARG A 12 13.16 -13.81 2.17
N PRO A 13 12.08 -14.54 2.51
CA PRO A 13 10.93 -14.63 1.61
C PRO A 13 10.25 -13.27 1.46
N VAL A 14 9.92 -12.94 0.21
CA VAL A 14 9.19 -11.71 -0.13
C VAL A 14 7.75 -12.08 -0.48
N TYR A 15 6.79 -11.32 0.04
CA TYR A 15 5.36 -11.54 -0.22
C TYR A 15 4.71 -10.25 -0.73
N PHE A 16 3.86 -10.35 -1.74
CA PHE A 16 3.10 -9.21 -2.26
C PHE A 16 1.73 -9.08 -1.59
N LEU A 17 1.48 -7.93 -0.98
CA LEU A 17 0.17 -7.63 -0.39
C LEU A 17 -0.92 -7.48 -1.46
N GLU A 18 -0.57 -7.06 -2.67
CA GLU A 18 -1.50 -7.05 -3.79
C GLU A 18 -1.73 -8.50 -4.24
N PRO A 19 -2.99 -8.95 -4.33
CA PRO A 19 -3.32 -10.21 -5.01
C PRO A 19 -2.84 -10.20 -6.46
N ASN A 20 -2.69 -11.41 -7.01
CA ASN A 20 -2.37 -11.60 -8.42
C ASN A 20 -3.51 -11.10 -9.31
N LEU A 21 -3.22 -10.88 -10.60
CA LEU A 21 -4.20 -10.36 -11.56
C LEU A 21 -5.30 -11.35 -11.94
N ASP A 22 -5.10 -12.63 -11.65
CA ASP A 22 -6.09 -13.71 -11.81
C ASP A 22 -7.10 -13.77 -10.64
N ASP A 23 -6.88 -13.01 -9.56
CA ASP A 23 -7.86 -12.82 -8.49
C ASP A 23 -8.99 -11.89 -8.98
N GLU A 24 -10.13 -12.50 -9.33
CA GLU A 24 -11.30 -11.79 -9.86
C GLU A 24 -11.81 -10.71 -8.90
N ALA A 25 -11.84 -10.99 -7.58
CA ALA A 25 -12.29 -10.03 -6.59
C ALA A 25 -11.34 -8.82 -6.47
N TRP A 26 -10.03 -9.05 -6.65
CA TRP A 26 -9.04 -7.97 -6.73
C TRP A 26 -9.15 -7.18 -8.03
N SER A 27 -9.37 -7.86 -9.15
CA SER A 27 -9.61 -7.22 -10.45
C SER A 27 -10.85 -6.30 -10.42
N ASP A 28 -11.93 -6.76 -9.79
CA ASP A 28 -13.14 -5.97 -9.54
C ASP A 28 -12.87 -4.76 -8.66
N HIS A 29 -12.08 -4.95 -7.60
CA HIS A 29 -11.64 -3.86 -6.74
C HIS A 29 -10.85 -2.80 -7.51
N LEU A 30 -9.86 -3.20 -8.32
CA LEU A 30 -9.07 -2.28 -9.15
C LEU A 30 -9.95 -1.57 -10.19
N SER A 31 -10.91 -2.28 -10.77
CA SER A 31 -11.89 -1.72 -11.70
C SER A 31 -12.78 -0.66 -11.04
N LEU A 32 -13.21 -0.91 -9.79
CA LEU A 32 -13.95 0.06 -8.99
C LEU A 32 -13.10 1.28 -8.66
N GLU A 33 -11.86 1.09 -8.19
CA GLU A 33 -10.94 2.19 -7.95
C GLU A 33 -10.71 3.05 -9.20
N ALA A 34 -10.57 2.40 -10.37
CA ALA A 34 -10.42 3.09 -11.64
C ALA A 34 -11.64 3.94 -11.97
N LYS A 35 -12.85 3.35 -11.94
CA LYS A 35 -14.13 4.06 -12.17
C LYS A 35 -14.27 5.27 -11.26
N GLU A 36 -13.96 5.09 -9.98
CA GLU A 36 -14.00 6.15 -8.98
C GLU A 36 -13.01 7.27 -9.27
N ARG A 37 -11.79 6.96 -9.71
CA ARG A 37 -10.77 7.97 -10.03
C ARG A 37 -11.05 8.71 -11.33
N THR A 38 -11.73 8.07 -12.28
CA THR A 38 -12.06 8.63 -13.60
C THR A 38 -13.43 9.31 -13.65
N ASP A 39 -14.15 9.37 -12.53
CA ASP A 39 -15.42 10.09 -12.47
C ASP A 39 -15.23 11.57 -12.87
N TRP A 40 -15.92 11.99 -13.93
CA TRP A 40 -15.76 13.32 -14.53
C TRP A 40 -16.01 14.47 -13.54
N ARG A 41 -16.90 14.30 -12.54
CA ARG A 41 -17.16 15.32 -11.51
C ARG A 41 -15.94 15.46 -10.59
N ARG A 42 -15.31 14.33 -10.24
CA ARG A 42 -14.08 14.31 -9.44
C ARG A 42 -12.90 14.88 -10.23
N LEU A 43 -12.78 14.57 -11.52
CA LEU A 43 -11.74 15.13 -12.39
C LEU A 43 -11.85 16.66 -12.54
N ILE A 44 -13.05 17.20 -12.78
CA ILE A 44 -13.26 18.66 -12.87
C ILE A 44 -12.89 19.36 -11.55
N ARG A 45 -13.22 18.74 -10.41
CA ARG A 45 -12.82 19.23 -9.08
C ARG A 45 -11.29 19.29 -8.93
N ARG A 46 -10.55 18.30 -9.47
CA ARG A 46 -9.08 18.27 -9.43
C ARG A 46 -8.43 19.37 -10.25
N VAL A 47 -8.95 19.69 -11.44
CA VAL A 47 -8.42 20.79 -12.28
C VAL A 47 -8.45 22.14 -11.55
N ARG A 48 -9.42 22.34 -10.64
CA ARG A 48 -9.55 23.56 -9.82
C ARG A 48 -8.92 23.45 -8.42
N SER A 49 -8.18 22.38 -8.12
CA SER A 49 -7.84 21.99 -6.75
C SER A 49 -6.59 22.63 -6.14
N ARG A 50 -6.05 23.75 -6.68
CA ARG A 50 -4.87 24.44 -6.12
C ARG A 50 -4.98 24.70 -4.61
N ARG A 51 -6.18 25.03 -4.12
CA ARG A 51 -6.45 25.23 -2.69
C ARG A 51 -6.41 23.92 -1.89
N ALA A 52 -6.93 22.83 -2.44
CA ALA A 52 -6.88 21.51 -1.82
C ALA A 52 -5.44 21.00 -1.74
N TRP A 53 -4.66 21.16 -2.81
CA TRP A 53 -3.23 20.85 -2.84
C TRP A 53 -2.45 21.63 -1.78
N ARG A 54 -2.64 22.96 -1.71
CA ARG A 54 -2.01 23.78 -0.66
C ARG A 54 -2.41 23.36 0.75
N LYS A 55 -3.67 22.97 0.96
CA LYS A 55 -4.15 22.47 2.26
C LYS A 55 -3.50 21.12 2.60
N ALA A 56 -3.41 20.20 1.64
CA ALA A 56 -2.75 18.90 1.83
C ALA A 56 -1.25 19.08 2.15
N LEU A 57 -0.54 19.94 1.41
CA LEU A 57 0.85 20.27 1.70
C LEU A 57 1.04 20.85 3.11
N ALA A 58 0.20 21.83 3.51
CA ALA A 58 0.29 22.42 4.85
C ALA A 58 0.01 21.39 5.95
N SER A 59 -0.93 20.46 5.73
CA SER A 59 -1.21 19.36 6.64
C SER A 59 -0.03 18.38 6.71
N ALA A 60 0.52 17.97 5.56
CA ALA A 60 1.61 17.02 5.47
C ALA A 60 2.94 17.55 6.05
N ALA A 61 3.15 18.88 6.00
CA ALA A 61 4.30 19.57 6.58
C ALA A 61 4.23 19.68 8.10
N ALA A 62 3.05 19.51 8.71
CA ALA A 62 2.91 19.59 10.16
C ALA A 62 3.76 18.49 10.83
N GLY A 63 4.66 18.91 11.73
CA GLY A 63 5.53 17.99 12.47
C GLY A 63 6.73 17.46 11.68
N VAL A 64 6.93 17.87 10.42
CA VAL A 64 8.16 17.58 9.70
C VAL A 64 9.19 18.64 10.09
N SER A 65 10.17 18.26 10.91
CA SER A 65 11.35 19.11 11.11
C SER A 65 12.24 19.01 9.87
N SER A 66 12.85 20.13 9.48
CA SER A 66 13.88 20.13 8.45
C SER A 66 15.06 19.26 8.93
N GLY A 67 15.19 18.06 8.37
CA GLY A 67 16.41 17.25 8.48
C GLY A 67 17.50 17.81 7.57
N PRO A 68 18.81 17.58 7.86
CA PRO A 68 19.89 18.24 7.15
C PRO A 68 20.01 17.78 5.70
N GLU A 69 20.08 18.79 4.81
CA GLU A 69 20.48 18.84 3.39
C GLU A 69 19.78 17.90 2.37
N ASP A 70 19.61 18.41 1.14
CA ASP A 70 19.08 17.74 -0.08
C ASP A 70 17.56 17.71 -0.35
N GLY A 71 16.74 18.53 0.32
CA GLY A 71 15.33 18.70 -0.09
C GLY A 71 14.43 17.49 0.20
N MET A 72 14.93 16.52 0.98
CA MET A 72 14.20 15.28 1.30
C MET A 72 12.96 15.52 2.15
N ALA A 73 12.96 16.56 3.00
CA ALA A 73 11.79 16.97 3.76
C ALA A 73 10.67 17.44 2.82
N GLU A 74 10.99 18.24 1.82
CA GLU A 74 10.06 18.74 0.81
C GLU A 74 9.49 17.59 -0.04
N VAL A 75 10.35 16.63 -0.45
CA VAL A 75 9.91 15.43 -1.18
C VAL A 75 8.98 14.58 -0.31
N MET A 76 9.31 14.38 0.97
CA MET A 76 8.47 13.65 1.91
C MET A 76 7.10 14.31 2.04
N VAL A 77 7.06 15.63 2.29
CA VAL A 77 5.82 16.40 2.44
C VAL A 77 4.98 16.34 1.17
N ALA A 78 5.59 16.55 0.00
CA ALA A 78 4.90 16.48 -1.28
C ALA A 78 4.34 15.08 -1.56
N THR A 79 5.12 14.03 -1.24
CA THR A 79 4.72 12.63 -1.41
C THR A 79 3.58 12.26 -0.47
N ARG A 80 3.64 12.66 0.81
CA ARG A 80 2.56 12.48 1.78
C ARG A 80 1.28 13.16 1.30
N ALA A 81 1.35 14.44 0.93
CA ALA A 81 0.21 15.19 0.42
C ALA A 81 -0.40 14.57 -0.84
N TRP A 82 0.43 14.08 -1.75
CA TRP A 82 -0.02 13.37 -2.96
C TRP A 82 -0.82 12.12 -2.61
N TRP A 83 -0.28 11.25 -1.76
CA TRP A 83 -0.94 10.00 -1.37
C TRP A 83 -2.22 10.23 -0.55
N GLU A 84 -2.24 11.23 0.33
CA GLU A 84 -3.46 11.64 1.04
C GLU A 84 -4.57 12.06 0.06
N MET A 85 -4.23 12.89 -0.93
CA MET A 85 -5.19 13.31 -1.96
C MET A 85 -5.62 12.14 -2.85
N TRP A 86 -4.69 11.25 -3.20
CA TRP A 86 -4.96 10.06 -3.99
C TRP A 86 -5.96 9.13 -3.31
N ASP A 87 -5.80 8.90 -2.00
CA ASP A 87 -6.74 8.08 -1.22
C ASP A 87 -8.05 8.84 -0.95
N ALA A 88 -8.03 10.17 -0.80
CA ALA A 88 -9.24 10.99 -0.66
C ALA A 88 -10.14 11.00 -1.91
N ASP A 89 -9.61 10.60 -3.06
CA ASP A 89 -10.38 10.40 -4.28
C ASP A 89 -11.15 9.08 -4.32
N LEU A 90 -10.96 8.20 -3.34
CA LEU A 90 -11.70 6.95 -3.19
C LEU A 90 -12.78 7.07 -2.10
N THR A 91 -13.90 6.41 -2.33
CA THR A 91 -14.94 6.23 -1.32
C THR A 91 -14.38 5.42 -0.14
N LEU A 92 -14.97 5.61 1.04
CA LEU A 92 -14.58 4.86 2.23
C LEU A 92 -14.71 3.33 2.04
N PRO A 93 -15.80 2.79 1.46
CA PRO A 93 -15.90 1.35 1.20
C PRO A 93 -14.75 0.80 0.35
N THR A 94 -14.37 1.51 -0.71
CA THR A 94 -13.28 1.09 -1.60
C THR A 94 -11.95 1.08 -0.86
N ARG A 95 -11.63 2.13 -0.09
CA ARG A 95 -10.43 2.13 0.75
C ARG A 95 -10.42 0.99 1.77
N LEU A 96 -11.52 0.77 2.48
CA LEU A 96 -11.63 -0.30 3.46
C LEU A 96 -11.47 -1.68 2.82
N SER A 97 -12.02 -1.89 1.62
CA SER A 97 -11.85 -3.14 0.88
C SER A 97 -10.35 -3.44 0.64
N ARG A 98 -9.59 -2.46 0.15
CA ARG A 98 -8.13 -2.56 -0.03
C ARG A 98 -7.41 -2.87 1.28
N ASP A 99 -7.64 -2.04 2.29
CA ASP A 99 -6.88 -2.10 3.55
C ASP A 99 -7.13 -3.42 4.28
N ARG A 100 -8.36 -3.94 4.21
CA ARG A 100 -8.73 -5.26 4.75
C ARG A 100 -8.06 -6.41 4.01
N ARG A 101 -8.01 -6.36 2.68
CA ARG A 101 -7.33 -7.37 1.86
C ARG A 101 -5.83 -7.38 2.20
N PHE A 102 -5.21 -6.21 2.26
CA PHE A 102 -3.79 -6.08 2.64
C PHE A 102 -3.53 -6.60 4.05
N ALA A 103 -4.40 -6.32 5.02
CA ALA A 103 -4.28 -6.85 6.38
C ALA A 103 -4.38 -8.38 6.44
N ALA A 104 -5.34 -8.96 5.72
CA ALA A 104 -5.51 -10.42 5.64
C ALA A 104 -4.29 -11.10 5.00
N ARG A 105 -3.73 -10.50 3.95
CA ARG A 105 -2.52 -11.00 3.27
C ARG A 105 -1.25 -10.81 4.08
N ALA A 106 -1.11 -9.70 4.81
CA ALA A 106 -0.02 -9.51 5.76
C ALA A 106 -0.05 -10.56 6.88
N ARG A 107 -1.24 -10.93 7.37
CA ARG A 107 -1.43 -12.04 8.32
C ARG A 107 -1.04 -13.38 7.71
N GLY A 108 -1.41 -13.63 6.45
CA GLY A 108 -0.97 -14.80 5.68
C GLY A 108 0.55 -14.90 5.58
N ALA A 109 1.20 -13.81 5.20
CA ALA A 109 2.65 -13.75 5.08
C ALA A 109 3.33 -14.03 6.43
N LEU A 110 2.82 -13.45 7.52
CA LEU A 110 3.32 -13.71 8.86
C LEU A 110 3.12 -15.17 9.29
N ALA A 111 2.01 -15.82 8.89
CA ALA A 111 1.79 -17.24 9.16
C ALA A 111 2.85 -18.10 8.46
N ARG A 112 3.15 -17.84 7.18
CA ARG A 112 4.23 -18.52 6.45
C ARG A 112 5.60 -18.28 7.06
N VAL A 113 5.90 -17.05 7.46
CA VAL A 113 7.15 -16.73 8.17
C VAL A 113 7.28 -17.50 9.48
N ARG A 114 6.18 -17.72 10.21
CA ARG A 114 6.17 -18.51 11.45
C ARG A 114 6.41 -20.00 11.23
N GLU A 115 5.91 -20.55 10.13
CA GLU A 115 6.20 -21.94 9.75
C GLU A 115 7.68 -22.15 9.44
N LEU A 116 8.37 -21.11 8.94
CA LEU A 116 9.81 -21.09 8.73
C LEU A 116 10.62 -20.73 9.98
N GLY A 117 9.98 -20.63 11.16
CA GLY A 117 10.64 -20.30 12.42
C GLY A 117 10.87 -18.80 12.68
N GLY A 118 10.42 -17.93 11.80
CA GLY A 118 10.46 -16.48 11.98
C GLY A 118 9.28 -15.93 12.80
N SER A 119 9.38 -14.67 13.21
CA SER A 119 8.33 -14.02 14.02
C SER A 119 7.97 -12.60 13.59
N THR A 120 8.70 -12.04 12.62
CA THR A 120 8.64 -10.63 12.26
C THR A 120 8.51 -10.46 10.76
N LEU A 121 7.63 -9.55 10.35
CA LEU A 121 7.43 -9.15 8.95
C LEU A 121 7.76 -7.66 8.82
N LEU A 122 8.58 -7.31 7.81
CA LEU A 122 8.77 -5.91 7.43
C LEU A 122 7.75 -5.54 6.35
N LEU A 123 6.82 -4.65 6.69
CA LEU A 123 5.84 -4.12 5.74
C LEU A 123 6.37 -2.84 5.10
N VAL A 124 6.42 -2.81 3.76
CA VAL A 124 6.79 -1.62 2.99
C VAL A 124 5.52 -0.98 2.45
N LEU A 125 5.20 0.21 2.96
CA LEU A 125 3.96 0.91 2.67
C LEU A 125 4.23 2.38 2.39
N VAL A 126 3.29 3.02 1.69
CA VAL A 126 3.23 4.48 1.63
C VAL A 126 2.71 4.99 2.97
N GLU A 127 3.39 5.99 3.53
CA GLU A 127 3.19 6.44 4.91
C GLU A 127 1.73 6.83 5.25
N PRO A 128 0.96 7.51 4.37
CA PRO A 128 -0.45 7.83 4.66
C PRO A 128 -1.39 6.63 4.83
N ARG A 129 -0.95 5.41 4.46
CA ARG A 129 -1.74 4.19 4.60
C ARG A 129 -1.43 3.40 5.86
N VAL A 130 -0.41 3.79 6.64
CA VAL A 130 0.03 3.04 7.82
C VAL A 130 -1.09 2.92 8.84
N ASP A 131 -1.74 4.01 9.21
CA ASP A 131 -2.84 4.00 10.19
C ASP A 131 -4.05 3.20 9.70
N ALA A 132 -4.36 3.30 8.41
CA ALA A 132 -5.48 2.59 7.81
C ALA A 132 -5.24 1.07 7.82
N LEU A 133 -4.03 0.64 7.47
CA LEU A 133 -3.64 -0.77 7.55
C LEU A 133 -3.57 -1.25 9.01
N LEU A 134 -3.03 -0.46 9.92
CA LEU A 134 -2.98 -0.82 11.35
C LEU A 134 -4.39 -1.04 11.91
N LYS A 135 -5.33 -0.16 11.56
CA LYS A 135 -6.74 -0.34 11.89
C LYS A 135 -7.30 -1.64 11.30
N ALA A 136 -7.03 -1.92 10.02
CA ALA A 136 -7.48 -3.14 9.36
C ALA A 136 -6.86 -4.42 9.97
N LEU A 137 -5.59 -4.36 10.36
CA LEU A 137 -4.90 -5.43 11.10
C LEU A 137 -5.57 -5.67 12.45
N ASN A 138 -5.99 -4.62 13.15
CA ASN A 138 -6.70 -4.73 14.43
C ASN A 138 -8.14 -5.23 14.30
N GLU A 139 -8.76 -5.21 13.10
CA GLU A 139 -10.10 -5.80 12.88
C GLU A 139 -10.11 -7.33 13.06
N GLY A 140 -8.97 -8.01 13.09
CA GLY A 140 -8.95 -9.43 13.43
C GLY A 140 -9.29 -10.40 12.30
N ARG A 141 -9.36 -9.95 11.04
CA ARG A 141 -9.73 -10.82 9.91
C ARG A 141 -8.82 -12.04 9.74
N SER A 142 -9.36 -13.11 9.17
CA SER A 142 -8.61 -14.35 8.90
C SER A 142 -7.45 -14.09 7.95
N ALA A 143 -6.37 -14.86 8.13
CA ALA A 143 -5.24 -14.83 7.22
C ALA A 143 -5.66 -15.34 5.83
N GLU A 144 -5.17 -14.69 4.78
CA GLU A 144 -5.31 -15.18 3.41
C GLU A 144 -4.11 -16.04 3.02
N VAL A 145 -4.34 -16.98 2.11
CA VAL A 145 -3.25 -17.74 1.49
C VAL A 145 -2.45 -16.79 0.61
N ILE A 146 -1.13 -16.82 0.79
CA ILE A 146 -0.19 -16.01 0.04
C ILE A 146 1.02 -16.85 -0.33
N VAL A 147 1.52 -16.60 -1.54
CA VAL A 147 2.66 -17.27 -2.14
C VAL A 147 3.84 -16.30 -2.10
N SER A 148 5.04 -16.81 -1.86
CA SER A 148 6.24 -15.97 -1.88
C SER A 148 6.62 -15.61 -3.32
N TYR A 149 7.44 -14.58 -3.49
CA TYR A 149 8.01 -14.23 -4.79
C TYR A 149 8.80 -15.40 -5.40
N ASP A 150 9.57 -16.12 -4.59
CA ASP A 150 10.41 -17.22 -5.09
C ASP A 150 9.55 -18.39 -5.55
N ASP A 151 8.49 -18.73 -4.82
CA ASP A 151 7.51 -19.74 -5.22
C ASP A 151 6.77 -19.34 -6.52
N LEU A 152 6.43 -18.04 -6.66
CA LEU A 152 5.82 -17.52 -7.89
C LEU A 152 6.78 -17.69 -9.09
N VAL A 153 8.06 -17.33 -8.93
CA VAL A 153 9.06 -17.47 -9.99
C VAL A 153 9.23 -18.94 -10.38
N ALA A 154 9.35 -19.85 -9.41
CA ALA A 154 9.44 -21.28 -9.67
C ALA A 154 8.24 -21.80 -10.49
N SER A 155 7.03 -21.34 -10.18
CA SER A 155 5.83 -21.74 -10.92
C SER A 155 5.81 -21.30 -12.39
N PHE A 156 6.52 -20.22 -12.74
CA PHE A 156 6.66 -19.76 -14.13
C PHE A 156 7.75 -20.50 -14.90
N GLU A 157 8.76 -21.06 -14.23
CA GLU A 157 9.81 -21.85 -14.86
C GLU A 157 9.35 -23.29 -15.18
N GLU A 158 8.32 -23.77 -14.49
CA GLU A 158 7.71 -25.09 -14.71
C GLU A 158 6.57 -25.10 -15.76
N ALA A 159 6.11 -23.93 -16.22
CA ALA A 159 4.98 -23.75 -17.15
C ALA A 159 5.40 -23.54 -18.61
#